data_AF-A0A965X3M4-F1
#
_entry.id   AF-A0A965X3M4-F1
#
_cell.length_a   1.000
_cell.length_b   1.000
_cell.length_c   1.000
_cell.angle_alpha   90.00
_cell.angle_beta   90.00
_cell.angle_gamma   90.00
#
_symmetry.space_group_name_H-M   'P 1'
#
loop_
_entity.id
_entity.type
_entity.pdbx_description
1 polymer ?
#
loop_
_entity_poly.entity_id
_entity_poly.type
_entity_poly.pdbx_seq_one_letter_code
_entity_poly.pdbx_strand_id
1 'polypeptide(L)'
;ALAHRNWTQVNEVEIVCYSDRLEVLSPGVMHNLMTLEKMFAGQRSSRNPLIMGILRDYGYVDSRGMGVRTKVFPLMKKQNKVEPKYILTEDYLQTILPIGSE
;
A
#
# COMPACT_ATOMS: atom_id res chain seq x y z
N ALA A 1 2.35 2.62 3.61
CA ALA A 1 1.83 3.31 4.80
C ALA A 1 2.64 2.99 6.06
N LEU A 2 2.58 1.78 6.65
CA LEU A 2 3.31 1.47 7.89
C LEU A 2 4.56 0.60 7.67
N ALA A 3 4.35 -0.66 7.28
CA ALA A 3 5.38 -1.67 7.05
C ALA A 3 6.49 -1.23 6.08
N HIS A 4 6.11 -0.45 5.07
CA HIS A 4 6.99 0.02 4.00
C HIS A 4 7.26 1.53 4.06
N ARG A 5 6.82 2.23 5.12
CA ARG A 5 7.07 3.67 5.31
C ARG A 5 8.57 3.94 5.26
N ASN A 6 8.97 5.04 4.63
CA ASN A 6 10.34 5.51 4.80
C ASN A 6 10.51 6.15 6.19
N TRP A 7 10.93 5.33 7.18
CA TRP A 7 11.05 5.77 8.57
C TRP A 7 12.17 6.79 8.84
N THR A 8 13.00 7.11 7.84
CA THR A 8 13.99 8.19 7.95
C THR A 8 13.41 9.57 7.64
N GLN A 9 12.22 9.65 7.03
CA GLN A 9 11.54 10.91 6.73
C GLN A 9 10.65 11.34 7.90
N VAL A 10 10.61 12.65 8.15
CA VAL A 10 9.81 13.26 9.23
C VAL A 10 8.33 13.34 8.84
N ASN A 11 8.03 13.56 7.56
CA ASN A 11 6.65 13.68 7.05
C ASN A 11 5.78 12.51 7.49
N GLU A 12 4.54 12.80 7.88
CA GLU A 12 3.63 11.78 8.41
C GLU A 12 2.97 10.97 7.30
N VAL A 13 2.31 9.87 7.68
CA VAL A 13 1.36 9.20 6.78
C VAL A 13 0.07 9.96 6.86
N GLU A 14 -0.41 10.46 5.72
CA GLU A 14 -1.68 11.19 5.66
C GLU A 14 -2.80 10.23 5.23
N ILE A 15 -3.92 10.29 5.94
CA ILE A 15 -5.12 9.50 5.62
C ILE A 15 -6.28 10.47 5.50
N VAL A 16 -6.88 10.54 4.31
CA VAL A 16 -7.97 11.47 4.02
C VAL A 16 -9.17 10.70 3.50
N CYS A 17 -10.32 10.91 4.15
CA CYS A 17 -11.59 10.30 3.76
C CYS A 17 -12.46 11.36 3.08
N TYR A 18 -12.72 11.16 1.79
CA TYR A 18 -13.65 11.98 1.00
C TYR A 18 -15.00 11.25 0.89
N SER A 19 -16.01 11.95 0.37
CA SER A 19 -17.32 11.35 0.12
C SER A 19 -17.29 10.19 -0.89
N ASP A 20 -16.28 10.15 -1.76
CA ASP A 20 -16.18 9.20 -2.88
C ASP A 20 -14.93 8.30 -2.83
N ARG A 21 -14.01 8.49 -1.87
CA ARG A 21 -12.77 7.70 -1.78
C ARG A 21 -12.05 7.85 -0.45
N LEU A 22 -11.24 6.85 -0.12
CA LEU A 22 -10.22 6.92 0.93
C LEU A 22 -8.84 7.04 0.28
N GLU A 23 -8.04 8.01 0.72
CA GLU A 23 -6.65 8.18 0.29
C GLU A 23 -5.69 7.93 1.45
N VAL A 24 -4.60 7.22 1.16
CA VAL A 24 -3.49 6.98 2.09
C VAL A 24 -2.19 7.38 1.40
N LEU A 25 -1.60 8.49 1.84
CA LEU A 25 -0.31 8.97 1.35
C LEU A 25 0.80 8.50 2.28
N SER A 26 1.75 7.74 1.73
CA SER A 26 2.89 7.21 2.46
C SER A 26 4.16 7.93 1.98
N PRO A 27 4.93 8.57 2.86
CA PRO A 27 6.13 9.30 2.49
C PRO A 27 7.24 8.35 2.01
N GLY A 28 7.97 8.81 0.99
CA GLY A 28 9.08 8.14 0.33
C GLY A 28 8.71 7.36 -0.93
N VAL A 29 9.75 7.06 -1.71
CA VAL A 29 9.67 6.26 -2.94
C VAL A 29 9.60 4.75 -2.69
N MET A 30 9.43 3.97 -3.77
CA MET A 30 9.60 2.52 -3.75
C MET A 30 11.00 2.12 -3.25
N HIS A 31 11.07 1.06 -2.46
CA HIS A 31 12.33 0.56 -1.89
C HIS A 31 13.10 -0.30 -2.91
N ASN A 32 14.39 0.00 -3.10
CA ASN A 32 15.27 -0.66 -4.08
C ASN A 32 14.69 -0.61 -5.51
N LEU A 33 14.89 -1.67 -6.30
CA LEU A 33 14.38 -1.81 -7.67
C LEU A 33 12.88 -2.19 -7.73
N MET A 34 12.11 -1.92 -6.67
CA MET A 34 10.68 -2.19 -6.65
C MET A 34 9.93 -1.18 -7.54
N THR A 35 8.93 -1.66 -8.27
CA THR A 35 8.05 -0.82 -9.09
C THR A 35 6.60 -1.18 -8.78
N LEU A 36 5.65 -0.39 -9.29
CA LEU A 36 4.22 -0.71 -9.14
C LEU A 36 3.88 -2.06 -9.77
N GLU A 37 4.43 -2.36 -10.96
CA GLU A 37 4.21 -3.62 -11.66
C GLU A 37 4.69 -4.82 -10.84
N LYS A 38 5.89 -4.69 -10.23
CA LYS A 38 6.45 -5.72 -9.34
C LYS A 38 5.63 -5.90 -8.07
N MET A 39 5.17 -4.79 -7.48
CA MET A 39 4.28 -4.82 -6.32
C MET A 39 2.96 -5.53 -6.65
N PHE A 40 2.34 -5.21 -7.80
CA PHE A 40 1.10 -5.84 -8.26
C PHE A 40 1.29 -7.32 -8.58
N ALA A 41 2.47 -7.72 -9.07
CA ALA A 41 2.83 -9.13 -9.27
C ALA A 41 3.03 -9.91 -7.95
N GLY A 42 3.17 -9.21 -6.82
CA GLY A 42 3.42 -9.80 -5.50
C GLY A 42 4.91 -9.98 -5.18
N GLN A 43 5.80 -9.25 -5.85
CA GLN A 43 7.22 -9.27 -5.49
C GLN A 43 7.44 -8.63 -4.11
N ARG A 44 8.46 -9.11 -3.40
CA ARG A 44 8.75 -8.73 -2.02
C ARG A 44 10.00 -7.87 -1.95
N SER A 45 9.88 -6.74 -1.28
CA SER A 45 11.02 -5.92 -0.86
C SER A 45 10.63 -5.24 0.45
N SER A 46 11.00 -5.87 1.57
CA SER A 46 10.81 -5.28 2.89
C SER A 46 11.83 -4.16 3.08
N ARG A 47 11.37 -2.95 3.39
CA ARG A 47 12.27 -1.83 3.75
C ARG A 47 12.93 -2.05 5.11
N ASN A 48 12.15 -2.52 6.09
CA ASN A 48 12.65 -2.88 7.41
C ASN A 48 12.23 -4.33 7.75
N PRO A 49 13.16 -5.30 7.72
CA PRO A 49 12.87 -6.69 8.05
C PRO A 49 12.38 -6.91 9.48
N LEU A 50 12.79 -6.08 10.45
CA LEU A 50 12.36 -6.20 11.85
C LEU A 50 10.87 -5.83 12.00
N ILE A 51 10.46 -4.69 11.43
CA ILE A 51 9.04 -4.27 11.43
C ILE A 51 8.19 -5.34 10.73
N MET A 52 8.64 -5.82 9.57
CA MET A 52 7.94 -6.90 8.86
C MET A 52 7.87 -8.20 9.67
N GLY A 53 8.92 -8.53 10.42
CA GLY A 53 8.95 -9.67 11.31
C GLY A 53 7.88 -9.56 12.39
N ILE A 54 7.87 -8.45 13.13
CA ILE A 54 6.89 -8.19 14.19
C ILE A 54 5.46 -8.24 13.64
N LEU A 55 5.18 -7.53 12.54
CA LEU A 55 3.83 -7.52 11.97
C LEU A 55 3.37 -8.92 11.52
N ARG A 56 4.29 -9.74 11.00
CA ARG A 56 4.00 -11.13 10.63
C ARG A 56 3.74 -11.99 11.85
N ASP A 57 4.58 -11.89 12.88
CA ASP A 57 4.50 -12.73 14.07
C ASP A 57 3.21 -12.47 14.87
N TYR A 58 2.69 -11.23 14.81
CA TYR A 58 1.37 -10.85 15.34
C TYR A 58 0.21 -11.09 14.36
N GLY A 59 0.46 -11.60 13.16
CA GLY A 59 -0.58 -11.94 12.17
C GLY A 59 -1.21 -10.75 11.43
N TYR A 60 -0.60 -9.56 11.48
CA TYR A 60 -1.11 -8.36 10.79
C TYR A 60 -0.84 -8.35 9.28
N VAL A 61 0.18 -9.06 8.81
CA VAL A 61 0.55 -9.12 7.38
C VAL A 61 0.81 -10.54 6.92
N ASP A 62 0.55 -10.81 5.64
CA ASP A 62 1.10 -12.00 4.98
C ASP A 62 2.58 -11.78 4.66
N SER A 63 3.43 -12.79 4.88
CA SER A 63 4.86 -12.72 4.59
C SER A 63 5.19 -12.94 3.10
N ARG A 64 4.16 -13.07 2.25
CA ARG A 64 4.28 -13.47 0.85
C ARG A 64 4.25 -12.26 -0.09
N GLY A 65 3.95 -11.06 0.42
CA GLY A 65 3.80 -9.86 -0.41
C GLY A 65 2.54 -9.88 -1.26
N MET A 66 1.57 -10.73 -0.90
CA MET A 66 0.39 -11.01 -1.72
C MET A 66 -0.79 -10.12 -1.34
N GLY A 67 -0.70 -9.32 -0.27
CA GLY A 67 -1.81 -8.51 0.25
C GLY A 67 -2.43 -7.60 -0.82
N VAL A 68 -1.63 -6.84 -1.56
CA VAL A 68 -2.13 -5.98 -2.64
C VAL A 68 -2.84 -6.82 -3.72
N ARG A 69 -2.16 -7.84 -4.24
CA ARG A 69 -2.64 -8.68 -5.35
C ARG A 69 -3.88 -9.52 -5.00
N THR A 70 -3.94 -10.08 -3.80
CA THR A 70 -4.93 -11.11 -3.41
C THR A 70 -6.02 -10.60 -2.48
N LYS A 71 -5.81 -9.45 -1.84
CA LYS A 71 -6.80 -8.85 -0.94
C LYS A 71 -7.29 -7.52 -1.48
N VAL A 72 -6.40 -6.54 -1.65
CA VAL A 72 -6.81 -5.17 -1.99
C VAL A 72 -7.53 -5.12 -3.35
N PHE A 73 -6.90 -5.60 -4.43
CA PHE A 73 -7.54 -5.60 -5.76
C PHE A 73 -8.86 -6.40 -5.80
N PRO A 74 -8.91 -7.66 -5.31
CA PRO A 74 -10.16 -8.43 -5.34
C PRO A 74 -11.28 -7.83 -4.49
N LEU A 75 -10.99 -7.29 -3.31
CA LEU A 75 -12.00 -6.70 -2.44
C LEU A 75 -12.56 -5.41 -3.05
N MET A 76 -11.70 -4.54 -3.60
CA MET A 76 -12.13 -3.31 -4.27
C MET A 76 -13.03 -3.62 -5.47
N LYS A 77 -12.66 -4.58 -6.32
CA LYS A 77 -13.52 -5.02 -7.44
C LYS A 77 -14.86 -5.58 -6.95
N LYS A 78 -14.84 -6.40 -5.89
CA LYS A 78 -16.04 -7.08 -5.39
C LYS A 78 -17.02 -6.12 -4.73
N GLN A 79 -16.51 -5.27 -3.83
CA GLN A 79 -17.30 -4.40 -2.96
C GLN A 79 -17.56 -3.03 -3.60
N ASN A 80 -16.52 -2.40 -4.14
CA ASN A 80 -16.60 -1.04 -4.65
C ASN A 80 -16.80 -0.98 -6.16
N LYS A 81 -16.76 -2.12 -6.88
CA LYS A 81 -16.90 -2.21 -8.35
C LYS A 81 -15.83 -1.44 -9.14
N VAL A 82 -14.76 -1.01 -8.48
CA VAL A 82 -13.65 -0.26 -9.07
C VAL A 82 -12.33 -0.80 -8.54
N GLU A 83 -11.23 -0.54 -9.24
CA GLU A 83 -9.89 -0.91 -8.79
C GLU A 83 -9.28 0.18 -7.89
N PRO A 84 -8.39 -0.19 -6.95
CA PRO A 84 -7.57 0.79 -6.26
C PRO A 84 -6.63 1.48 -7.27
N LYS A 85 -6.34 2.76 -7.03
CA LYS A 85 -5.35 3.51 -7.81
C LYS A 85 -4.11 3.78 -6.97
N TYR A 86 -2.96 3.84 -7.63
CA TYR A 86 -1.68 4.14 -6.98
C TYR A 86 -1.01 5.27 -7.74
N ILE A 87 -0.58 6.31 -7.02
CA ILE A 87 0.22 7.40 -7.56
C ILE A 87 1.58 7.31 -6.89
N LEU A 88 2.62 7.06 -7.69
CA LEU A 88 4.00 7.03 -7.23
C LEU A 88 4.72 8.26 -7.78
N THR A 89 5.33 9.02 -6.88
CA THR A 89 6.17 10.17 -7.20
C THR A 89 7.58 9.94 -6.66
N GLU A 90 8.45 10.94 -6.83
CA GLU A 90 9.77 10.96 -6.20
C GLU A 90 9.70 11.20 -4.68
N ASP A 91 8.54 11.60 -4.16
CA ASP A 91 8.38 11.99 -2.75
C ASP A 91 7.48 11.04 -1.97
N TYR A 92 6.51 10.37 -2.62
CA TYR A 92 5.52 9.56 -1.94
C TYR A 92 4.92 8.45 -2.80
N LEU A 93 4.29 7.49 -2.12
CA LEU A 93 3.34 6.56 -2.69
C LEU A 93 1.96 6.84 -2.10
N GLN A 94 1.02 7.26 -2.94
CA GLN A 94 -0.37 7.43 -2.58
C GLN A 94 -1.19 6.23 -3.05
N THR A 95 -2.00 5.69 -2.15
CA THR A 95 -2.99 4.65 -2.44
C THR A 95 -4.38 5.27 -2.35
N ILE A 96 -5.18 5.12 -3.40
CA ILE A 96 -6.52 5.68 -3.52
C ILE A 96 -7.50 4.51 -3.64
N LEU A 97 -8.47 4.46 -2.73
CA LEU A 97 -9.52 3.45 -2.67
C LEU A 97 -10.86 4.13 -2.98
N PRO A 98 -11.26 4.24 -4.26
CA PRO A 98 -12.52 4.87 -4.64
C PRO A 98 -13.74 4.01 -4.33
N ILE A 99 -14.88 4.65 -4.14
CA ILE A 99 -16.19 4.03 -4.17
C ILE A 99 -16.67 4.13 -5.62
N GLY A 100 -17.00 2.99 -6.25
CA GLY A 100 -17.63 3.03 -7.57
C GLY A 100 -19.03 3.58 -7.47
N SER A 101 -19.42 4.39 -8.46
CA SER A 101 -20.84 4.69 -8.68
C SER A 101 -21.57 3.40 -9.06
N GLU A 102 -22.81 3.24 -8.60
CA GLU A 102 -23.72 2.16 -9.02
C GLU A 102 -23.86 2.08 -10.55
#